data_AF-A0A356QI40-F1
#
_entry.id   AF-A0A356QI40-F1
#
_cell.length_a   1.000
_cell.length_b   1.000
_cell.length_c   1.000
_cell.angle_alpha   90.00
_cell.angle_beta   90.00
_cell.angle_gamma   90.00
#
_symmetry.space_group_name_H-M   'P 1'
#
loop_
_entity.id
_entity.type
_entity.pdbx_description
1 polymer ?
#
loop_
_entity_poly.entity_id
_entity_poly.type
_entity_poly.pdbx_seq_one_letter_code
_entity_poly.pdbx_strand_id
1 'polypeptide(L)'
;IKLYGAMELAPLMNLADEIVDIVDTGNTLRANGMEPRELIAHVSTRLVVNKAAMTMKHDRIKPLLARLESAVKKRQTQPIE
;
A
#
# COMPACT_ATOMS: atom_id res chain seq x y z
N ILE A 1 13.39 -14.68 7.65
CA ILE A 1 14.12 -13.56 8.31
C ILE A 1 13.27 -12.29 8.28
N LYS A 2 13.37 -11.43 9.29
CA LYS A 2 12.69 -10.11 9.28
C LYS A 2 13.71 -9.03 8.96
N LEU A 3 13.44 -8.22 7.96
CA LEU A 3 14.23 -7.05 7.58
C LEU A 3 13.38 -5.80 7.76
N TYR A 4 14.03 -4.66 8.01
CA TYR A 4 13.37 -3.36 8.24
C TYR A 4 13.65 -2.37 7.09
N GLY A 5 14.03 -2.88 5.92
CA GLY A 5 14.42 -2.12 4.74
C GLY A 5 15.46 -2.86 3.91
N ALA A 6 15.74 -2.37 2.70
CA ALA A 6 16.68 -2.95 1.75
C ALA A 6 16.46 -4.47 1.57
N MET A 7 15.21 -4.84 1.30
CA MET A 7 14.78 -6.25 1.20
C MET A 7 15.61 -7.00 0.16
N GLU A 8 16.02 -6.29 -0.90
CA GLU A 8 16.82 -6.76 -2.02
C GLU A 8 18.22 -7.27 -1.61
N LEU A 9 18.72 -6.86 -0.43
CA LEU A 9 19.99 -7.34 0.09
C LEU A 9 19.92 -8.80 0.58
N ALA A 10 18.74 -9.30 0.97
CA ALA A 10 18.64 -10.66 1.51
C ALA A 10 19.09 -11.72 0.48
N PRO A 11 18.58 -11.70 -0.76
CA PRO A 11 19.08 -12.58 -1.83
C PRO A 11 20.54 -12.28 -2.20
N LEU A 12 20.92 -11.00 -2.31
CA LEU A 12 22.28 -10.59 -2.69
C LEU A 12 23.35 -11.13 -1.72
N MET A 13 23.04 -11.14 -0.42
CA MET A 13 23.95 -11.61 0.63
C MET A 13 23.77 -13.09 0.99
N ASN A 14 22.99 -13.84 0.20
CA ASN A 14 22.68 -15.25 0.44
C ASN A 14 22.05 -15.52 1.82
N LEU A 15 21.21 -14.59 2.29
CA LEU A 15 20.48 -14.69 3.57
C LEU A 15 19.09 -15.31 3.40
N ALA A 16 18.51 -15.22 2.20
CA ALA A 16 17.27 -15.89 1.81
C ALA A 16 17.21 -16.08 0.30
N ASP A 17 16.49 -17.12 -0.15
CA ASP A 17 16.30 -17.39 -1.57
C ASP A 17 15.30 -16.43 -2.23
N GLU A 18 14.28 -15.99 -1.47
CA GLU A 18 13.19 -15.13 -1.96
C GLU A 18 12.80 -14.09 -0.89
N ILE A 19 12.15 -13.01 -1.35
CA ILE A 19 11.61 -11.96 -0.49
C ILE A 19 10.11 -11.77 -0.73
N VAL A 20 9.43 -11.31 0.31
CA VAL A 20 8.04 -10.85 0.23
C VAL A 20 8.03 -9.36 0.53
N ASP A 21 7.61 -8.56 -0.43
CA ASP A 21 7.61 -7.10 -0.32
C ASP A 21 6.42 -6.47 -1.07
N ILE A 22 6.11 -5.22 -0.75
CA ILE A 22 5.12 -4.40 -1.46
C ILE A 22 5.82 -3.70 -2.62
N VAL A 23 5.36 -3.98 -3.85
CA VAL A 23 5.92 -3.39 -5.07
C VAL A 23 4.83 -2.74 -5.91
N ASP A 24 5.21 -1.72 -6.69
CA ASP A 24 4.32 -1.02 -7.63
C ASP A 24 4.43 -1.60 -9.05
N THR A 25 5.25 -1.01 -9.93
CA THR A 25 5.44 -1.47 -11.32
C THR A 25 6.50 -2.57 -11.49
N GLY A 26 7.15 -2.98 -10.40
CA GLY A 26 8.25 -3.95 -10.38
C GLY A 26 9.59 -3.41 -10.90
N ASN A 27 9.70 -2.12 -11.24
CA ASN A 27 10.95 -1.52 -11.74
C ASN A 27 12.11 -1.65 -10.73
N THR A 28 11.85 -1.49 -9.43
CA THR A 28 12.85 -1.66 -8.37
C THR A 28 13.39 -3.08 -8.32
N LEU A 29 12.55 -4.09 -8.52
CA LEU A 29 12.98 -5.49 -8.56
C LEU A 29 13.92 -5.73 -9.74
N ARG A 30 13.55 -5.26 -10.94
CA ARG A 30 14.36 -5.40 -12.15
C ARG A 30 15.73 -4.75 -12.02
N ALA A 31 15.80 -3.57 -11.40
CA ALA A 31 17.06 -2.87 -11.15
C ALA A 31 18.03 -3.66 -10.26
N ASN A 32 17.52 -4.59 -9.45
CA ASN A 32 18.29 -5.46 -8.56
C ASN A 32 18.42 -6.89 -9.12
N GLY A 33 18.12 -7.11 -10.40
CA GLY A 33 18.22 -8.43 -11.04
C GLY A 33 17.16 -9.44 -10.60
N MET A 34 16.04 -8.95 -10.05
CA MET A 34 14.94 -9.78 -9.57
C MET A 34 13.70 -9.63 -10.46
N GLU A 35 12.82 -10.63 -10.39
CA GLU A 35 11.54 -10.63 -11.07
C GLU A 35 10.38 -10.97 -10.12
N PRO A 36 9.18 -10.42 -10.33
CA PRO A 36 7.99 -10.84 -9.60
C PRO A 36 7.66 -12.31 -9.93
N ARG A 37 7.46 -13.13 -8.89
CA ARG A 37 7.11 -14.54 -9.04
C ARG A 37 5.62 -14.80 -8.84
N GLU A 38 5.10 -14.42 -7.68
CA GLU A 38 3.71 -14.65 -7.27
C GLU A 38 3.13 -13.37 -6.68
N LEU A 39 1.91 -13.01 -7.10
CA LEU A 39 1.15 -11.94 -6.45
C LEU A 39 0.40 -12.51 -5.25
N ILE A 40 0.77 -12.07 -4.04
CA ILE A 40 0.11 -12.49 -2.81
C ILE A 40 -1.21 -11.74 -2.60
N ALA A 41 -1.19 -10.41 -2.69
CA ALA A 41 -2.38 -9.59 -2.48
C ALA A 41 -2.24 -8.20 -3.10
N HIS A 42 -3.37 -7.64 -3.55
CA HIS A 42 -3.47 -6.20 -3.82
C HIS A 42 -3.68 -5.44 -2.51
N VAL A 43 -2.97 -4.32 -2.37
CA VAL A 43 -3.09 -3.42 -1.22
C VAL A 43 -3.77 -2.12 -1.61
N SER A 44 -4.45 -1.50 -0.64
CA SER A 44 -5.08 -0.20 -0.82
C SER A 44 -4.89 0.64 0.43
N THR A 45 -4.72 1.95 0.27
CA THR A 45 -4.79 2.88 1.39
C THR A 45 -6.23 2.97 1.90
N ARG A 46 -6.41 2.87 3.22
CA ARG A 46 -7.74 2.95 3.87
C ARG A 46 -7.71 4.04 4.93
N LEU A 47 -8.79 4.82 5.01
CA LEU A 47 -9.02 5.68 6.18
C LEU A 47 -9.64 4.84 7.30
N VAL A 48 -8.95 4.78 8.43
CA VAL A 48 -9.42 4.07 9.62
C VAL A 48 -9.82 5.10 10.68
N VAL A 49 -11.04 4.97 11.20
CA VAL A 49 -11.57 5.86 12.24
C VAL A 49 -11.83 5.05 13.49
N ASN A 50 -11.37 5.56 14.63
CA ASN A 50 -11.67 4.98 15.93
C ASN A 50 -13.18 5.07 16.23
N LYS A 51 -13.77 3.99 16.75
CA LYS A 51 -15.22 3.91 17.03
C LYS A 51 -15.72 4.99 18.00
N ALA A 52 -15.00 5.24 19.10
CA ALA A 52 -15.40 6.27 20.06
C ALA A 52 -15.34 7.67 19.45
N ALA A 53 -14.30 7.94 18.65
CA ALA A 53 -14.20 9.20 17.91
C ALA A 53 -15.36 9.35 16.90
N MET A 54 -15.74 8.28 16.20
CA MET A 54 -16.87 8.30 15.27
C MET A 54 -18.19 8.69 15.96
N THR A 55 -18.40 8.22 17.19
CA THR A 55 -19.58 8.58 17.99
C THR A 55 -19.48 10.02 18.50
N MET A 56 -18.40 10.36 19.21
CA MET A 56 -18.28 11.65 19.91
C MET A 56 -18.03 12.84 18.97
N LYS A 57 -17.44 12.60 17.80
CA LYS A 57 -17.06 13.62 16.83
C LYS A 57 -17.73 13.40 15.47
N HIS A 58 -18.88 12.71 15.47
CA HIS A 58 -19.71 12.44 14.29
C HIS A 58 -19.77 13.65 13.36
N ASP A 59 -20.13 14.81 13.90
CA ASP A 59 -20.47 16.01 13.10
C ASP A 59 -19.26 16.55 12.33
N ARG A 60 -18.05 16.30 12.83
CA ARG A 60 -16.81 16.69 12.16
C ARG A 60 -16.29 15.60 11.23
N ILE A 61 -16.44 14.34 11.61
CA ILE A 61 -15.90 13.21 10.86
C ILE A 61 -16.75 12.91 9.63
N LYS A 62 -18.08 12.91 9.74
CA LYS A 62 -18.99 12.53 8.66
C LYS A 62 -18.82 13.41 7.41
N PRO A 63 -18.70 14.75 7.49
CA PRO A 63 -18.42 15.58 6.32
C PRO A 63 -17.05 15.29 5.69
N LEU A 64 -16.02 15.00 6.49
CA LEU A 64 -14.69 14.63 6.00
C LEU A 64 -14.74 13.30 5.23
N LEU A 65 -15.44 12.30 5.77
CA LEU A 65 -15.64 11.00 5.11
C LEU A 65 -16.31 11.19 3.74
N ALA A 66 -17.41 11.96 3.68
CA ALA A 66 -18.13 12.23 2.44
C ALA A 66 -17.24 12.92 1.38
N ARG A 67 -16.41 13.89 1.79
CA ARG A 67 -15.48 14.59 0.91
C ARG A 67 -14.40 13.64 0.35
N LEU A 68 -13.82 12.81 1.20
CA LEU A 68 -12.80 11.83 0.78
C LEU A 68 -13.40 10.77 -0.14
N GLU A 69 -14.59 10.25 0.18
CA GLU A 69 -15.29 9.28 -0.66
C GLU A 69 -15.58 9.85 -2.05
N SER A 70 -16.08 11.09 -2.12
CA SER A 70 -16.31 11.77 -3.39
C SER A 70 -15.02 11.96 -4.19
N ALA A 71 -13.93 12.38 -3.53
CA ALA A 71 -12.63 12.57 -4.19
C ALA A 71 -12.06 11.25 -4.74
N VAL A 72 -12.16 10.16 -3.98
CA VAL A 72 -11.72 8.82 -4.41
C VAL A 72 -12.56 8.32 -5.58
N LYS A 73 -13.90 8.44 -5.51
CA LYS A 73 -14.80 8.08 -6.62
C LYS A 73 -14.46 8.83 -7.90
N LYS A 74 -14.25 10.15 -7.81
CA LYS A 74 -13.86 10.99 -8.96
C LYS A 74 -12.55 10.51 -9.59
N ARG A 75 -11.53 10.26 -8.77
CA ARG A 75 -10.22 9.75 -9.23
C ARG A 75 -10.30 8.35 -9.86
N GLN A 76 -11.25 7.52 -9.44
CA GLN A 76 -11.47 6.21 -10.08
C GLN A 76 -12.14 6.32 -11.44
N THR A 77 -13.05 7.30 -11.61
CA THR A 77 -13.76 7.53 -12.88
C THR A 77 -12.97 8.35 -13.91
N GLN A 78 -11.93 9.06 -13.47
CA GLN A 78 -11.02 9.84 -14.32
C GLN A 78 -9.63 9.22 -14.19
N PRO A 79 -9.17 8.43 -15.18
CA PRO A 79 -7.79 7.96 -15.20
C PRO A 79 -6.86 9.18 -15.13
N ILE A 80 -5.81 9.06 -14.32
CA ILE A 80 -4.74 10.05 -14.26
C ILE A 80 -4.00 9.90 -15.59
N GLU A 81 -4.01 10.93 -16.44
CA GLU A 81 -3.06 11.04 -17.56
C GLU A 81 -1.62 11.14 -17.05
#